data_AF-A0AAQ3CNI9-F1
#
_entry.id   AF-A0AAQ3CNI9-F1
#
_cell.length_a   1.000
_cell.length_b   1.000
_cell.length_c   1.000
_cell.angle_alpha   90.00
_cell.angle_beta   90.00
_cell.angle_gamma   90.00
#
_symmetry.space_group_name_H-M   'P 1'
#
loop_
_entity.id
_entity.type
_entity.pdbx_description
1 polymer ?
#
loop_
_entity_poly.entity_id
_entity_poly.type
_entity_poly.pdbx_seq_one_letter_code
_entity_poly.pdbx_strand_id
1 'polypeptide(L)'
;MQNTNNITKTDMQDVTSNQGVAIVESQSKIDFLKSLHTLQMQLSGVGKNLTGFGYKYQDFNEIIREIKQVIKSNNLDIGFTQCPTIKSFDGNIVNVITTTFYSTKTGYSYSFDTPIYTEELKSIEGKSKNTFPQLVGSCITYFKRYALVAYLSIESEVDNDANTLGTRQDTTEEESKGVETPPYRCK
;
A
#
# COMPACT_ATOMS: atom_id res chain seq x y z
N MET A 1 58.75 -41.10 1.72
CA MET A 1 57.82 -40.07 2.21
C MET A 1 56.63 -40.03 1.27
N GLN A 2 55.52 -40.69 1.63
CA GLN A 2 54.27 -40.62 0.88
C GLN A 2 53.49 -39.40 1.40
N ASN A 3 53.21 -38.44 0.53
CA ASN A 3 52.37 -37.30 0.85
C ASN A 3 50.92 -37.68 0.53
N THR A 4 50.19 -38.16 1.53
CA THR A 4 48.75 -38.44 1.42
C THR A 4 47.97 -37.13 1.40
N ASN A 5 47.41 -36.79 0.23
CA ASN A 5 46.41 -35.76 0.08
C ASN A 5 45.11 -36.18 0.78
N ASN A 6 45.02 -35.94 2.09
CA ASN A 6 43.76 -35.98 2.82
C ASN A 6 43.02 -34.66 2.58
N ILE A 7 42.39 -34.53 1.41
CA ILE A 7 41.31 -33.57 1.24
C ILE A 7 40.12 -34.16 2.00
N THR A 8 39.86 -33.59 3.16
CA THR A 8 38.84 -34.00 4.12
C THR A 8 37.46 -34.01 3.48
N LYS A 9 36.78 -35.17 3.57
CA LYS A 9 35.40 -35.42 3.10
C LYS A 9 34.37 -34.40 3.63
N THR A 10 34.75 -33.67 4.67
CA THR A 10 33.98 -32.63 5.36
C THR A 10 33.77 -31.37 4.51
N ASP A 11 34.76 -30.95 3.71
CA ASP A 11 34.69 -29.67 2.99
C ASP A 11 33.84 -29.75 1.71
N MET A 12 33.78 -30.91 1.06
CA MET A 12 32.91 -31.12 -0.12
C MET A 12 31.42 -31.17 0.24
N GLN A 13 31.07 -31.73 1.41
CA GLN A 13 29.67 -31.79 1.85
C GLN A 13 29.13 -30.40 2.14
N ASP A 14 29.95 -29.51 2.71
CA ASP A 14 29.56 -28.15 3.08
C ASP A 14 29.48 -27.21 1.87
N VAL A 15 30.31 -27.41 0.84
CA VAL A 15 30.20 -26.64 -0.42
C VAL A 15 28.95 -27.06 -1.22
N THR A 16 28.64 -28.36 -1.24
CA THR A 16 27.48 -28.89 -1.97
C THR A 16 26.16 -28.52 -1.29
N SER A 17 26.12 -28.51 0.05
CA SER A 17 24.96 -28.07 0.83
C SER A 17 24.68 -26.58 0.62
N ASN A 18 25.72 -25.74 0.66
CA ASN A 18 25.60 -24.29 0.47
C ASN A 18 25.17 -23.91 -0.96
N GLN A 19 25.69 -24.59 -1.99
CA GLN A 19 25.20 -24.42 -3.37
C GLN A 19 23.75 -24.87 -3.53
N GLY A 20 23.36 -26.00 -2.92
CA GLY A 20 21.98 -26.48 -2.95
C GLY A 20 20.99 -25.50 -2.31
N VAL A 21 21.35 -24.91 -1.16
CA VAL A 21 20.54 -23.90 -0.46
C VAL A 21 20.39 -22.63 -1.31
N ALA A 22 21.49 -22.13 -1.89
CA ALA A 22 21.46 -20.93 -2.74
C ALA A 22 20.58 -21.12 -4.00
N ILE A 23 20.56 -22.32 -4.59
CA ILE A 23 19.71 -22.65 -5.74
C ILE A 23 18.23 -22.64 -5.33
N VAL A 24 17.89 -23.23 -4.17
CA VAL A 24 16.50 -23.28 -3.66
C VAL A 24 15.98 -21.88 -3.31
N GLU A 25 16.79 -21.02 -2.69
CA GLU A 25 16.44 -19.62 -2.42
C GLU A 25 16.19 -18.84 -3.71
N SER A 26 17.05 -19.03 -4.71
CA SER A 26 16.92 -18.40 -6.03
C SER A 26 15.62 -18.82 -6.74
N GLN A 27 15.29 -20.11 -6.69
CA GLN A 27 14.06 -20.64 -7.28
C GLN A 27 12.82 -20.11 -6.55
N SER A 28 12.85 -20.07 -5.22
CA SER A 28 11.76 -19.53 -4.39
C SER A 28 11.47 -18.07 -4.71
N LYS A 29 12.52 -17.26 -4.88
CA LYS A 29 12.41 -15.87 -5.34
C LYS A 29 11.82 -15.76 -6.74
N ILE A 30 12.26 -16.61 -7.69
CA ILE A 30 11.73 -16.61 -9.06
C ILE A 30 10.23 -16.91 -9.08
N ASP A 31 9.77 -17.92 -8.34
CA ASP A 31 8.36 -18.30 -8.34
C ASP A 31 7.48 -17.28 -7.62
N PHE A 32 8.01 -16.65 -6.57
CA PHE A 32 7.39 -15.47 -5.97
C PHE A 32 7.25 -14.31 -6.97
N LEU A 33 8.31 -13.98 -7.72
CA LEU A 33 8.28 -12.90 -8.72
C LEU A 33 7.30 -13.17 -9.87
N LYS A 34 7.15 -14.43 -10.30
CA LYS A 34 6.12 -14.80 -11.30
C LYS A 34 4.71 -14.55 -10.76
N SER A 35 4.46 -14.90 -9.50
CA SER A 35 3.16 -14.67 -8.83
C SER A 35 2.88 -13.18 -8.68
N LEU A 36 3.88 -12.40 -8.24
CA LEU A 36 3.79 -10.95 -8.12
C LEU A 36 3.52 -10.27 -9.48
N HIS A 37 4.25 -10.66 -10.52
CA HIS A 37 4.05 -10.12 -11.87
C HIS A 37 2.64 -10.42 -12.39
N THR A 38 2.16 -11.65 -12.22
CA THR A 38 0.80 -12.03 -12.62
C THR A 38 -0.24 -11.23 -11.86
N LEU A 39 -0.04 -11.02 -10.55
CA LEU A 39 -0.90 -10.16 -9.75
C LEU A 39 -0.95 -8.74 -10.31
N GLN A 40 0.20 -8.11 -10.54
CA GLN A 40 0.29 -6.74 -11.09
C GLN A 40 -0.38 -6.62 -12.46
N MET A 41 -0.19 -7.59 -13.35
CA MET A 41 -0.76 -7.57 -14.71
C MET A 41 -2.26 -7.84 -14.76
N GLN A 42 -2.85 -8.44 -13.72
CA GLN A 42 -4.27 -8.83 -13.69
C GLN A 42 -5.11 -7.95 -12.76
N LEU A 43 -4.48 -7.09 -11.97
CA LEU A 43 -5.17 -6.08 -11.18
C LEU A 43 -5.80 -5.05 -12.08
N SER A 44 -7.11 -4.86 -11.93
CA SER A 44 -7.82 -3.76 -12.57
C SER A 44 -7.67 -2.46 -11.78
N GLY A 45 -7.88 -1.32 -12.44
CA GLY A 45 -7.99 -0.05 -11.76
C GLY A 45 -9.18 -0.02 -10.81
N VAL A 46 -8.97 0.50 -9.60
CA VAL A 46 -10.06 0.68 -8.62
C VAL A 46 -10.55 2.14 -8.69
N GLY A 47 -11.84 2.34 -8.92
CA GLY A 47 -12.42 3.68 -9.02
C GLY A 47 -12.34 4.50 -7.72
N LYS A 48 -12.18 5.83 -7.85
CA LYS A 48 -12.25 6.80 -6.74
C LYS A 48 -13.73 7.08 -6.36
N ASN A 49 -14.32 6.19 -5.58
CA ASN A 49 -15.76 6.21 -5.28
C ASN A 49 -16.13 6.89 -3.95
N LEU A 50 -15.15 7.16 -3.07
CA LEU A 50 -15.38 7.81 -1.79
C LEU A 50 -14.99 9.29 -1.86
N THR A 51 -15.69 10.12 -1.09
CA THR A 51 -15.42 11.57 -1.00
C THR A 51 -15.13 11.95 0.45
N GLY A 52 -14.08 12.72 0.68
CA GLY A 52 -13.72 13.25 1.99
C GLY A 52 -12.61 14.29 1.87
N PHE A 53 -12.56 15.22 2.82
CA PHE A 53 -11.53 16.28 2.84
C PHE A 53 -11.43 17.11 1.54
N GLY A 54 -12.53 17.22 0.77
CA GLY A 54 -12.57 18.01 -0.46
C GLY A 54 -12.03 17.31 -1.72
N TYR A 55 -11.79 16.00 -1.68
CA TYR A 55 -11.36 15.22 -2.84
C TYR A 55 -11.97 13.81 -2.85
N LYS A 56 -11.84 13.13 -3.99
CA LYS A 56 -12.26 11.72 -4.16
C LYS A 56 -11.09 10.77 -4.00
N TYR A 57 -11.31 9.63 -3.36
CA TYR A 57 -10.28 8.63 -3.12
C TYR A 57 -10.77 7.19 -3.31
N GLN A 58 -9.82 6.28 -3.54
CA GLN A 58 -10.09 4.84 -3.64
C GLN A 58 -10.40 4.25 -2.26
N ASP A 59 -11.42 3.40 -2.17
CA ASP A 59 -11.72 2.67 -0.95
C ASP A 59 -10.65 1.59 -0.72
N PHE A 60 -10.01 1.65 0.45
CA PHE A 60 -9.00 0.68 0.85
C PHE A 60 -9.58 -0.75 0.86
N ASN A 61 -10.83 -0.93 1.29
CA ASN A 61 -11.45 -2.25 1.33
C ASN A 61 -11.67 -2.83 -0.08
N GLU A 62 -12.04 -1.99 -1.05
CA GLU A 62 -12.19 -2.42 -2.45
C GLU A 62 -10.84 -2.82 -3.04
N ILE A 63 -9.77 -2.08 -2.76
CA ILE A 63 -8.40 -2.47 -3.14
C ILE A 63 -8.04 -3.84 -2.57
N ILE A 64 -8.30 -4.08 -1.27
CA ILE A 64 -8.02 -5.38 -0.64
C ILE A 64 -8.85 -6.51 -1.25
N ARG A 65 -10.12 -6.25 -1.59
CA ARG A 65 -11.00 -7.23 -2.24
C ARG A 65 -10.50 -7.59 -3.62
N GLU A 66 -10.14 -6.60 -4.43
CA GLU A 66 -9.62 -6.79 -5.79
C GLU A 66 -8.31 -7.60 -5.77
N ILE A 67 -7.36 -7.26 -4.89
CA ILE A 67 -6.12 -8.03 -4.71
C ILE A 67 -6.42 -9.49 -4.35
N LYS A 68 -7.29 -9.73 -3.37
CA LYS A 68 -7.66 -11.10 -2.95
C LYS A 68 -8.37 -11.87 -4.06
N GLN A 69 -9.21 -11.19 -4.85
CA GLN A 69 -9.91 -11.78 -5.98
C GLN A 69 -8.92 -12.24 -7.05
N VAL A 70 -7.97 -11.38 -7.46
CA VAL A 70 -6.96 -11.74 -8.47
C VAL A 70 -6.09 -12.89 -8.01
N ILE A 71 -5.63 -12.87 -6.75
CA ILE A 71 -4.85 -13.98 -6.16
C ILE A 71 -5.62 -15.30 -6.25
N LYS A 72 -6.90 -15.30 -5.83
CA LYS A 72 -7.73 -16.50 -5.82
C LYS A 72 -8.05 -17.01 -7.22
N SER A 73 -8.46 -16.12 -8.13
CA SER A 73 -8.87 -16.48 -9.49
C SER A 73 -7.71 -17.03 -10.33
N ASN A 74 -6.48 -16.60 -10.05
CA ASN A 74 -5.28 -17.04 -10.76
C ASN A 74 -4.46 -18.10 -10.00
N ASN A 75 -4.94 -18.57 -8.83
CA ASN A 75 -4.25 -19.54 -7.98
C ASN A 75 -2.79 -19.17 -7.66
N LEU A 76 -2.58 -17.88 -7.35
CA LEU A 76 -1.24 -17.35 -7.05
C LEU A 76 -0.81 -17.74 -5.64
N ASP A 77 0.46 -18.13 -5.47
CA ASP A 77 1.05 -18.33 -4.14
C ASP A 77 1.73 -17.06 -3.66
N ILE A 78 0.90 -16.05 -3.38
CA ILE A 78 1.33 -14.78 -2.81
C ILE A 78 0.26 -14.26 -1.84
N GLY A 79 0.70 -13.91 -0.65
CA GLY A 79 -0.09 -13.21 0.37
C GLY A 79 0.60 -11.91 0.77
N PHE A 80 -0.11 -11.07 1.53
CA PHE A 80 0.48 -9.85 2.07
C PHE A 80 -0.08 -9.47 3.44
N THR A 81 0.72 -8.73 4.21
CA THR A 81 0.32 -8.09 5.47
C THR A 81 0.84 -6.66 5.52
N GLN A 82 0.19 -5.81 6.32
CA GLN A 82 0.62 -4.44 6.58
C GLN A 82 0.57 -4.15 8.08
N CYS A 83 1.73 -4.02 8.70
CA CYS A 83 1.89 -3.82 10.13
C CYS A 83 2.41 -2.41 10.44
N PRO A 84 1.64 -1.56 11.15
CA PRO A 84 2.18 -0.36 11.75
C PRO A 84 3.19 -0.75 12.83
N THR A 85 4.41 -0.22 12.72
CA THR A 85 5.50 -0.51 13.66
C THR A 85 6.43 0.69 13.77
N ILE A 86 7.40 0.57 14.68
CA ILE A 86 8.43 1.57 14.92
C ILE A 86 9.77 0.96 14.49
N LYS A 87 10.55 1.69 13.71
CA LYS A 87 11.91 1.30 13.33
C LYS A 87 12.91 2.38 13.67
N SER A 88 14.17 1.97 13.86
CA SER A 88 15.30 2.87 14.05
C SER A 88 16.11 2.91 12.76
N PHE A 89 16.24 4.10 12.18
CA PHE A 89 17.08 4.38 11.02
C PHE A 89 18.14 5.40 11.45
N ASP A 90 19.41 4.99 11.47
CA ASP A 90 20.54 5.84 11.87
C ASP A 90 20.35 6.53 13.24
N GLY A 91 19.73 5.81 14.19
CA GLY A 91 19.43 6.32 15.52
C GLY A 91 18.14 7.14 15.63
N ASN A 92 17.48 7.44 14.51
CA ASN A 92 16.18 8.11 14.49
C ASN A 92 15.05 7.10 14.54
N ILE A 93 14.12 7.30 15.47
CA ILE A 93 12.91 6.49 15.60
C ILE A 93 11.88 7.01 14.60
N VAL A 94 11.42 6.14 13.70
CA VAL A 94 10.44 6.46 12.67
C VAL A 94 9.27 5.49 12.77
N ASN A 95 8.05 6.03 12.78
CA ASN A 95 6.84 5.24 12.61
C ASN A 95 6.74 4.81 11.15
N VAL A 96 6.49 3.52 10.90
CA VAL A 96 6.37 2.97 9.54
C VAL A 96 5.19 2.02 9.43
N ILE A 97 4.68 1.86 8.21
CA ILE A 97 3.92 0.67 7.82
C ILE A 97 4.88 -0.29 7.12
N THR A 98 5.20 -1.41 7.76
CA THR A 98 5.90 -2.50 7.08
C THR A 98 4.88 -3.29 6.27
N THR A 99 5.03 -3.26 4.94
CA THR A 99 4.26 -4.11 4.03
C THR A 99 5.10 -5.32 3.66
N THR A 100 4.58 -6.51 3.94
CA THR A 100 5.26 -7.77 3.66
C THR A 100 4.44 -8.58 2.68
N PHE A 101 5.05 -8.98 1.57
CA PHE A 101 4.53 -10.00 0.66
C PHE A 101 5.24 -11.32 0.91
N TYR A 102 4.52 -12.44 0.86
CA TYR A 102 5.08 -13.75 1.19
C TYR A 102 4.46 -14.88 0.37
N SER A 103 5.23 -15.93 0.13
CA SER A 103 4.79 -17.20 -0.44
C SER A 103 4.62 -18.22 0.69
N THR A 104 3.48 -18.92 0.70
CA THR A 104 3.22 -19.94 1.72
C THR A 104 3.87 -21.28 1.39
N LYS A 105 4.15 -21.55 0.11
CA LYS A 105 4.79 -22.81 -0.31
C LYS A 105 6.30 -22.79 -0.14
N THR A 106 6.93 -21.65 -0.41
CA THR A 106 8.40 -21.53 -0.41
C THR A 106 8.95 -20.89 0.86
N GLY A 107 8.11 -20.15 1.61
CA GLY A 107 8.56 -19.36 2.75
C GLY A 107 9.29 -18.06 2.36
N TYR A 108 9.49 -17.80 1.06
CA TYR A 108 10.08 -16.55 0.60
C TYR A 108 9.18 -15.37 0.97
N SER A 109 9.79 -14.30 1.45
CA SER A 109 9.09 -13.05 1.74
C SER A 109 9.93 -11.85 1.33
N TYR A 110 9.22 -10.78 0.98
CA TYR A 110 9.80 -9.48 0.67
C TYR A 110 9.03 -8.43 1.47
N SER A 111 9.77 -7.58 2.17
CA SER A 111 9.18 -6.51 2.99
C SER A 111 9.78 -5.17 2.63
N PHE A 112 8.95 -4.14 2.69
CA PHE A 112 9.39 -2.75 2.59
C PHE A 112 8.66 -1.89 3.62
N ASP A 113 9.27 -0.77 3.99
CA ASP A 113 8.74 0.16 4.97
C ASP A 113 8.24 1.42 4.29
N THR A 114 7.04 1.85 4.66
CA THR A 114 6.47 3.16 4.29
C THR A 114 6.51 4.05 5.51
N PRO A 115 7.37 5.09 5.56
CA PRO A 115 7.37 6.07 6.64
C PRO A 115 6.00 6.73 6.80
N ILE A 116 5.54 6.88 8.04
CA ILE A 116 4.30 7.59 8.36
C ILE A 116 4.59 8.70 9.37
N TYR A 117 4.09 9.90 9.08
CA TYR A 117 4.38 11.11 9.86
C TYR A 117 3.27 11.37 10.89
N THR A 118 2.99 10.37 11.74
CA THR A 118 1.88 10.45 12.71
C THR A 118 2.11 11.51 13.79
N GLU A 119 3.36 11.84 14.08
CA GLU A 119 3.80 12.87 15.00
C GLU A 119 3.43 14.29 14.56
N GLU A 120 3.19 14.51 13.27
CA GLU A 120 2.75 15.80 12.74
C GLU A 120 1.23 16.02 12.91
N LEU A 121 0.48 14.97 13.25
CA LEU A 121 -0.96 15.06 13.46
C LEU A 121 -1.27 15.84 14.72
N LYS A 122 -1.99 16.95 14.57
CA LYS A 122 -2.54 17.74 15.68
C LYS A 122 -4.05 17.58 15.71
N SER A 123 -4.62 17.29 16.88
CA SER A 123 -6.05 17.40 17.08
C SER A 123 -6.46 18.86 16.90
N ILE A 124 -7.23 19.16 15.86
CA ILE A 124 -7.76 20.52 15.67
C ILE A 124 -8.94 20.70 16.62
N GLU A 125 -8.68 21.38 17.75
CA GLU A 125 -9.76 21.86 18.61
C GLU A 125 -10.60 22.88 17.83
N GLY A 126 -11.89 22.58 17.66
CA GLY A 126 -12.89 23.57 17.21
C GLY A 126 -13.71 23.23 15.97
N LYS A 127 -13.34 22.26 15.12
CA LYS A 127 -14.15 21.87 13.94
C LYS A 127 -14.18 20.38 13.62
N SER A 128 -13.16 19.63 14.01
CA SER A 128 -13.08 18.17 13.81
C SER A 128 -13.60 17.46 15.05
N LYS A 129 -14.65 16.64 14.93
CA LYS A 129 -15.14 15.77 16.02
C LYS A 129 -14.24 14.55 16.27
N ASN A 130 -13.19 14.35 15.45
CA ASN A 130 -12.36 13.16 15.55
C ASN A 130 -11.34 13.28 16.69
N THR A 131 -11.28 12.24 17.52
CA THR A 131 -10.26 12.09 18.57
C THR A 131 -8.88 11.86 17.94
N PHE A 132 -7.80 12.16 18.68
CA PHE A 132 -6.43 11.89 18.18
C PHE A 132 -6.22 10.43 17.72
N PRO A 133 -6.70 9.39 18.44
CA PRO A 133 -6.66 8.02 17.94
C PRO A 133 -7.38 7.80 16.59
N GLN A 134 -8.50 8.49 16.35
CA GLN A 134 -9.21 8.39 15.07
C GLN A 134 -8.43 9.06 13.92
N LEU A 135 -7.71 10.15 14.20
CA LEU A 135 -6.81 10.78 13.24
C LEU A 135 -5.64 9.85 12.89
N VAL A 136 -5.02 9.24 13.89
CA VAL A 136 -3.94 8.25 13.71
C VAL A 136 -4.44 7.04 12.91
N GLY A 137 -5.62 6.51 13.22
CA GLY A 137 -6.22 5.40 12.47
C GLY A 137 -6.48 5.75 11.01
N SER A 138 -6.94 6.97 10.74
CA SER A 138 -7.16 7.48 9.37
C SER A 138 -5.84 7.62 8.61
N CYS A 139 -4.81 8.16 9.26
CA CYS A 139 -3.45 8.26 8.72
C CYS A 139 -2.85 6.89 8.37
N ILE A 140 -2.95 5.92 9.28
CA ILE A 140 -2.50 4.54 9.03
C ILE A 140 -3.21 3.93 7.81
N THR A 141 -4.52 4.12 7.72
CA THR A 141 -5.32 3.60 6.60
C THR A 141 -4.92 4.25 5.28
N TYR A 142 -4.65 5.55 5.29
CA TYR A 142 -4.16 6.30 4.14
C TYR A 142 -2.84 5.71 3.63
N PHE A 143 -1.82 5.61 4.47
CA PHE A 143 -0.51 5.10 4.03
C PHE A 143 -0.55 3.62 3.62
N LYS A 144 -1.34 2.79 4.31
CA LYS A 144 -1.59 1.40 3.90
C LYS A 144 -2.12 1.31 2.47
N ARG A 145 -3.06 2.17 2.11
CA ARG A 145 -3.63 2.23 0.76
C ARG A 145 -2.57 2.55 -0.28
N TYR A 146 -1.82 3.64 -0.11
CA TYR A 146 -0.84 4.06 -1.12
C TYR A 146 0.35 3.09 -1.23
N ALA A 147 0.75 2.45 -0.13
CA ALA A 147 1.79 1.42 -0.18
C ALA A 147 1.40 0.26 -1.11
N LEU A 148 0.14 -0.18 -1.09
CA LEU A 148 -0.34 -1.22 -2.00
C LEU A 148 -0.52 -0.71 -3.42
N VAL A 149 -1.17 0.44 -3.59
CA VAL A 149 -1.42 1.03 -4.93
C VAL A 149 -0.11 1.25 -5.68
N ALA A 150 0.89 1.83 -5.01
CA ALA A 150 2.19 2.09 -5.61
C ALA A 150 2.94 0.78 -5.93
N TYR A 151 3.04 -0.14 -4.97
CA TYR A 151 3.83 -1.37 -5.16
C TYR A 151 3.20 -2.34 -6.16
N LEU A 152 1.88 -2.44 -6.18
CA LEU A 152 1.15 -3.33 -7.08
C LEU A 152 0.79 -2.68 -8.42
N SER A 153 1.18 -1.42 -8.62
CA SER A 153 0.90 -0.67 -9.86
C SER A 153 -0.58 -0.64 -10.22
N ILE A 154 -1.46 -0.57 -9.20
CA ILE A 154 -2.90 -0.49 -9.42
C ILE A 154 -3.20 0.84 -10.09
N GLU A 155 -3.84 0.80 -11.26
CA GLU A 155 -4.23 2.00 -11.97
C GLU A 155 -5.11 2.89 -11.09
N SER A 156 -4.67 4.12 -10.88
CA SER A 156 -5.45 5.17 -10.21
C SER A 156 -5.57 6.35 -11.16
N GLU A 157 -6.79 6.70 -11.56
CA GLU A 157 -7.01 7.83 -12.46
C GLU A 157 -6.61 9.17 -11.80
N VAL A 158 -6.05 10.07 -12.63
CA VAL A 158 -5.51 11.42 -12.40
C VAL A 158 -5.30 11.80 -10.94
N ASP A 159 -4.03 12.00 -10.57
CA ASP A 159 -3.56 12.56 -9.30
C ASP A 159 -4.14 13.97 -9.04
N ASN A 160 -5.35 14.00 -8.49
CA ASN A 160 -6.07 15.21 -8.06
C ASN A 160 -6.46 15.13 -6.57
N ASP A 161 -5.99 14.12 -5.84
CA ASP A 161 -6.38 13.83 -4.47
C ASP A 161 -5.74 14.80 -3.46
N ALA A 162 -4.61 15.41 -3.80
CA ALA A 162 -3.97 16.45 -2.99
C ALA A 162 -4.26 17.89 -3.45
N ASN A 163 -4.88 18.09 -4.63
CA ASN A 163 -4.90 19.39 -5.29
C ASN A 163 -5.83 20.43 -4.63
N THR A 164 -6.73 20.01 -3.72
CA THR A 164 -7.64 20.90 -2.98
C THR A 164 -7.16 21.27 -1.57
N LEU A 165 -6.03 20.74 -1.10
CA LEU A 165 -5.46 21.13 0.21
C LEU A 165 -4.81 22.52 0.20
N GLY A 166 -4.76 23.19 -0.97
CA GLY A 166 -4.08 24.46 -1.19
C GLY A 166 -4.95 25.66 -1.56
N THR A 167 -6.27 25.65 -1.36
CA THR A 167 -7.06 26.90 -1.39
C THR A 167 -8.43 26.67 -0.76
N ARG A 168 -8.66 27.22 0.44
CA ARG A 168 -10.00 27.69 0.77
C ARG A 168 -10.27 28.86 -0.18
N GLN A 169 -10.89 28.58 -1.32
CA GLN A 169 -11.68 29.61 -1.97
C GLN A 169 -13.01 29.63 -1.24
N ASP A 170 -13.23 30.71 -0.51
CA ASP A 170 -14.55 31.16 -0.12
C ASP A 170 -15.43 31.13 -1.37
N THR A 171 -16.36 30.19 -1.43
CA THR A 171 -17.46 30.27 -2.39
C THR A 171 -18.50 31.16 -1.75
N THR A 172 -18.41 32.44 -2.06
CA THR A 172 -19.54 33.36 -2.01
C THR A 172 -20.65 32.75 -2.86
N GLU A 173 -21.80 32.54 -2.25
CA GLU A 173 -23.06 32.32 -2.96
C GLU A 173 -23.30 33.54 -3.87
N GLU A 174 -23.25 33.36 -5.19
CA GLU A 174 -23.91 34.28 -6.11
C GLU A 174 -25.06 33.55 -6.81
N GLU A 175 -26.24 34.01 -6.43
CA GLU A 175 -27.55 33.72 -6.99
C GLU A 175 -27.53 33.83 -8.53
N SER A 176 -27.86 32.74 -9.20
CA SER A 176 -28.27 32.81 -10.60
C SER A 176 -29.65 33.48 -10.68
N LYS A 177 -29.64 34.75 -11.08
CA LYS A 177 -30.83 35.52 -11.46
C LYS A 177 -31.54 34.84 -12.64
N GLY A 178 -32.63 34.14 -12.34
CA GLY A 178 -33.65 33.77 -13.32
C GLY A 178 -34.42 35.02 -13.75
N VAL A 179 -34.43 35.26 -15.06
CA VAL A 179 -35.07 36.39 -15.76
C VAL A 179 -36.58 36.45 -15.51
N GLU A 180 -37.08 37.64 -15.18
CA GLU A 180 -38.49 38.00 -15.05
C GLU A 180 -39.29 37.79 -16.35
N THR A 181 -40.53 37.29 -16.23
CA THR A 181 -41.67 37.78 -17.04
C THR A 181 -42.96 37.82 -16.18
N PRO A 182 -43.91 38.75 -16.47
CA PRO A 182 -44.73 39.44 -15.47
C PRO A 182 -46.19 38.88 -15.37
N PRO A 183 -47.10 39.49 -14.57
CA PRO A 183 -48.01 38.76 -13.69
C PRO A 183 -49.38 38.46 -14.31
N TYR A 184 -50.08 37.44 -13.79
CA TYR A 184 -51.54 37.40 -13.83
C TYR A 184 -52.13 36.99 -12.48
N ARG A 185 -53.09 37.82 -12.06
CA ARG A 185 -53.81 37.87 -10.78
C ARG A 185 -55.24 37.36 -10.97
N CYS A 186 -55.76 36.58 -10.03
CA CYS A 186 -57.17 36.54 -9.55
C CYS A 186 -57.41 35.24 -8.77
N LYS A 187 -58.09 35.19 -7.63
CA LYS A 187 -58.83 36.15 -6.80
C LYS A 187 -58.54 35.84 -5.34
#